data_AF-A0AAN8GDN6-F1
#
_entry.id   AF-A0AAN8GDN6-F1
#
_cell.length_a   1.000
_cell.length_b   1.000
_cell.length_c   1.000
_cell.angle_alpha   90.00
_cell.angle_beta   90.00
_cell.angle_gamma   90.00
#
_symmetry.space_group_name_H-M   'P 1'
#
loop_
_entity.id
_entity.type
_entity.pdbx_description
1 polymer ?
#
loop_
_entity_poly.entity_id
_entity_poly.type
_entity_poly.pdbx_seq_one_letter_code
_entity_poly.pdbx_strand_id
1 'polypeptide(L)'
;MPFLIEILTVLPEEVHSRSLRIGANRRTEIIEDLAYYSSTVVTLLTSCVEKAGTEEKMLIKVFRCLGSWFNLGVLDSNFMAGEPAAHGPLPSPAEG
;
A
#
# COMPACT_ATOMS: atom_id res chain seq x y z
N MET A 1 -16.73 -8.45 0.99
CA MET A 1 -15.31 -8.02 1.09
C MET A 1 -14.35 -8.69 0.11
N PRO A 2 -14.43 -9.98 -0.27
CA PRO A 2 -13.34 -10.61 -1.05
C PRO A 2 -13.11 -9.95 -2.42
N PHE A 3 -14.16 -9.49 -3.08
CA PHE A 3 -14.06 -8.78 -4.37
C PHE A 3 -13.29 -7.45 -4.28
N LEU A 4 -13.44 -6.71 -3.18
CA LEU A 4 -12.71 -5.45 -2.99
C LEU A 4 -11.19 -5.71 -2.90
N ILE A 5 -10.78 -6.76 -2.17
CA ILE A 5 -9.37 -7.15 -2.06
C ILE A 5 -8.84 -7.60 -3.43
N GLU A 6 -9.65 -8.32 -4.22
CA GLU A 6 -9.27 -8.71 -5.57
C GLU A 6 -9.04 -7.48 -6.48
N ILE A 7 -9.93 -6.48 -6.45
CA ILE A 7 -9.72 -5.21 -7.17
C ILE A 7 -8.42 -4.55 -6.71
N LEU A 8 -8.22 -4.40 -5.41
CA LEU A 8 -7.03 -3.78 -4.85
C LEU A 8 -5.75 -4.59 -5.14
N THR A 9 -5.86 -5.89 -5.43
CA THR A 9 -4.72 -6.72 -5.83
C THR A 9 -4.36 -6.51 -7.29
N VAL A 10 -5.35 -6.48 -8.19
CA VAL A 10 -5.07 -6.34 -9.64
C VAL A 10 -4.79 -4.90 -10.05
N LEU A 11 -5.28 -3.91 -9.30
CA LEU A 11 -5.10 -2.50 -9.64
C LEU A 11 -3.61 -2.09 -9.76
N PRO A 12 -2.72 -2.39 -8.79
CA PRO A 12 -1.28 -2.15 -8.93
C PRO A 12 -0.62 -2.95 -10.06
N GLU A 13 -1.08 -4.18 -10.32
CA GLU A 13 -0.57 -5.05 -11.39
C GLU A 13 -0.84 -4.44 -12.77
N GLU A 14 -2.02 -3.85 -12.96
CA GLU A 14 -2.42 -3.26 -14.23
C GLU A 14 -1.66 -1.96 -14.57
N VAL A 15 -1.12 -1.23 -13.58
CA VAL A 15 -0.31 -0.02 -13.81
C VAL A 15 0.93 -0.33 -14.68
N HIS A 16 1.48 -1.53 -14.52
CA HIS A 16 2.64 -2.02 -15.27
C HIS A 16 2.26 -2.93 -16.45
N SER A 17 0.97 -3.16 -16.68
CA SER A 17 0.48 -4.02 -17.76
C SER A 17 0.91 -3.50 -19.13
N ARG A 18 1.46 -4.39 -19.97
CA ARG A 18 1.85 -4.05 -21.35
C ARG A 18 0.65 -3.86 -22.28
N SER A 19 -0.51 -4.40 -21.89
CA SER A 19 -1.77 -4.24 -22.62
C SER A 19 -2.37 -2.86 -22.41
N LEU A 20 -2.11 -2.26 -21.24
CA LEU A 20 -2.57 -0.93 -20.88
C LEU A 20 -1.56 0.11 -21.39
N ARG A 21 -1.84 0.70 -22.56
CA ARG A 21 -0.98 1.71 -23.21
C ARG A 21 -1.06 3.06 -22.51
N ILE A 22 -0.62 3.11 -21.26
CA ILE A 22 -0.49 4.34 -20.48
C ILE A 22 0.87 4.96 -20.76
N GLY A 23 0.87 6.25 -21.15
CA GLY A 23 2.11 7.01 -21.31
C GLY A 23 2.84 7.20 -19.97
N ALA A 24 4.17 7.29 -20.00
CA ALA A 24 5.01 7.33 -18.80
C ALA A 24 4.55 8.36 -17.75
N ASN A 25 4.18 9.58 -18.18
CA ASN A 25 3.72 10.64 -17.26
C ASN A 25 2.45 10.24 -16.50
N ARG A 26 1.45 9.71 -17.23
CA ARG A 26 0.20 9.26 -16.63
C ARG A 26 0.43 8.07 -15.69
N ARG A 27 1.41 7.21 -15.99
CA ARG A 27 1.80 6.11 -15.10
C ARG A 27 2.35 6.66 -13.78
N THR A 28 3.24 7.65 -13.84
CA THR A 28 3.78 8.30 -12.64
C THR A 28 2.68 8.92 -11.79
N GLU A 29 1.76 9.68 -12.39
CA GLU A 29 0.61 10.27 -11.67
C GLU A 29 -0.22 9.19 -10.94
N ILE A 30 -0.49 8.06 -11.60
CA ILE A 30 -1.24 6.96 -10.98
C ILE A 30 -0.45 6.32 -9.82
N ILE A 31 0.87 6.15 -9.96
CA ILE A 31 1.71 5.58 -8.89
C ILE A 31 1.73 6.52 -7.69
N GLU A 32 1.83 7.84 -7.90
CA GLU A 32 1.79 8.84 -6.83
C GLU A 32 0.43 8.83 -6.10
N ASP A 33 -0.67 8.77 -6.84
CA ASP A 33 -2.01 8.65 -6.25
C ASP A 33 -2.15 7.36 -5.44
N LEU A 34 -1.67 6.22 -5.96
CA LEU A 34 -1.70 4.96 -5.23
C LEU A 34 -0.82 5.03 -3.96
N ALA A 35 0.35 5.65 -4.03
CA ALA A 35 1.19 5.87 -2.85
C ALA A 35 0.49 6.70 -1.78
N TYR A 36 -0.21 7.76 -2.18
CA TYR A 36 -1.00 8.59 -1.27
C TYR A 36 -2.08 7.78 -0.51
N TYR A 37 -2.76 6.84 -1.19
CA TYR A 37 -3.80 6.01 -0.57
C TYR A 37 -3.29 4.69 0.03
N SER A 38 -1.99 4.40 -0.05
CA SER A 38 -1.41 3.13 0.39
C SER A 38 -1.67 2.81 1.87
N SER A 39 -1.60 3.83 2.74
CA SER A 39 -1.91 3.72 4.17
C SER A 39 -3.36 3.27 4.45
N THR A 40 -4.31 3.73 3.63
CA THR A 40 -5.73 3.34 3.73
C THR A 40 -5.90 1.86 3.39
N VAL A 41 -5.18 1.39 2.37
CA VAL A 41 -5.21 -0.03 1.97
C VAL A 41 -4.59 -0.91 3.03
N VAL A 42 -3.43 -0.53 3.59
CA VAL A 42 -2.84 -1.30 4.70
C VAL A 42 -3.78 -1.35 5.90
N THR A 43 -4.42 -0.24 6.27
CA THR A 43 -5.43 -0.21 7.36
C THR A 43 -6.62 -1.15 7.10
N LEU A 44 -7.11 -1.20 5.85
CA LEU A 44 -8.14 -2.13 5.44
C LEU A 44 -7.66 -3.59 5.58
N LEU A 45 -6.45 -3.90 5.11
CA LEU A 45 -5.87 -5.24 5.18
C LEU A 45 -5.69 -5.70 6.64
N THR A 46 -5.20 -4.84 7.53
CA THR A 46 -5.10 -5.12 8.97
C THR A 46 -6.48 -5.42 9.56
N SER A 47 -7.49 -4.59 9.26
CA SER A 47 -8.87 -4.82 9.70
C SER A 47 -9.44 -6.14 9.18
N CYS A 48 -9.04 -6.56 7.98
CA CYS A 48 -9.43 -7.84 7.41
C CYS A 48 -8.80 -9.02 8.14
N VAL A 49 -7.51 -8.94 8.52
CA VAL A 49 -6.84 -9.98 9.32
C VAL A 49 -7.48 -10.12 10.69
N GLU A 50 -7.72 -8.99 11.37
CA GLU A 50 -8.35 -8.96 12.70
C GLU A 50 -9.75 -9.59 12.70
N LYS A 51 -10.55 -9.32 11.65
CA LYS A 51 -11.91 -9.85 11.53
C LYS A 51 -11.99 -11.28 11.00
N ALA A 52 -11.04 -11.68 10.16
CA ALA A 52 -11.01 -13.03 9.58
C ALA A 52 -10.48 -14.09 10.54
N GLY A 53 -9.71 -13.70 11.56
CA GLY A 53 -9.10 -14.62 12.51
C GLY A 53 -8.20 -15.63 11.81
N THR A 54 -8.59 -16.92 11.81
CA THR A 54 -7.84 -18.02 11.21
C THR A 54 -8.38 -18.48 9.85
N GLU A 55 -9.22 -17.69 9.19
CA GLU A 55 -9.77 -18.06 7.87
C GLU A 55 -8.69 -17.96 6.78
N GLU A 56 -8.05 -19.10 6.49
CA GLU A 56 -6.88 -19.21 5.61
C GLU A 56 -7.08 -18.55 4.23
N LYS A 57 -8.26 -18.74 3.61
CA LYS A 57 -8.51 -18.18 2.27
C LYS A 57 -8.53 -16.65 2.27
N MET A 58 -8.99 -16.02 3.35
CA MET A 58 -8.95 -14.57 3.49
C MET A 58 -7.53 -14.08 3.74
N LEU A 59 -6.74 -14.78 4.57
CA LEU A 59 -5.33 -14.46 4.77
C LEU A 59 -4.55 -14.52 3.45
N ILE A 60 -4.76 -15.56 2.63
CA ILE A 60 -4.15 -15.67 1.30
C ILE A 60 -4.48 -14.44 0.43
N LYS A 61 -5.75 -13.99 0.44
CA LYS A 61 -6.16 -12.79 -0.32
C LYS A 61 -5.50 -11.53 0.21
N VAL A 62 -5.42 -11.37 1.53
CA VAL A 62 -4.76 -10.23 2.16
C VAL A 62 -3.27 -10.19 1.79
N PHE A 63 -2.56 -11.31 1.91
CA PHE A 63 -1.13 -11.36 1.57
C PHE A 63 -0.87 -11.13 0.08
N ARG A 64 -1.73 -11.65 -0.81
CA ARG A 64 -1.62 -11.36 -2.25
C ARG A 64 -1.81 -9.88 -2.55
N CYS A 65 -2.81 -9.24 -1.93
CA CYS A 65 -3.02 -7.81 -2.06
C CYS A 65 -1.80 -7.04 -1.55
N LEU A 66 -1.32 -7.34 -0.35
CA LEU A 66 -0.14 -6.68 0.21
C LEU A 66 1.09 -6.81 -0.69
N GLY A 67 1.35 -8.01 -1.23
CA GLY A 67 2.46 -8.26 -2.14
C GLY A 67 2.35 -7.49 -3.46
N SER A 68 1.15 -7.33 -4.00
CA SER A 68 0.92 -6.52 -5.21
C SER A 68 1.30 -5.05 -4.99
N TRP A 69 0.89 -4.48 -3.84
CA TRP A 69 1.26 -3.10 -3.46
C TRP A 69 2.75 -2.94 -3.17
N PHE A 70 3.37 -3.96 -2.57
CA PHE A 70 4.82 -4.01 -2.35
C PHE A 70 5.59 -4.01 -3.68
N ASN A 71 5.15 -4.80 -4.66
CA ASN A 71 5.77 -4.85 -5.99
C ASN A 71 5.64 -3.54 -6.78
N LEU A 72 4.59 -2.76 -6.52
CA LEU A 72 4.45 -1.41 -7.07
C LEU A 72 5.44 -0.41 -6.42
N GLY A 73 5.99 -0.72 -5.24
CA GLY A 73 6.99 0.10 -4.56
C GLY A 73 6.42 1.33 -3.83
N VAL A 74 5.12 1.31 -3.50
CA VAL A 74 4.40 2.46 -2.94
C VAL A 74 4.13 2.36 -1.44
N LEU A 75 4.59 1.27 -0.79
CA LEU A 75 4.44 1.06 0.65
C LEU A 75 5.59 1.73 1.40
N ASP A 76 5.28 2.53 2.41
CA ASP A 76 6.26 3.16 3.29
C ASP A 76 6.99 2.11 4.13
N SER A 77 8.32 2.06 3.99
CA SER A 77 9.16 1.05 4.66
C SER A 77 9.21 1.23 6.18
N ASN A 78 9.15 2.48 6.67
CA ASN A 78 9.18 2.79 8.10
C ASN A 78 7.87 2.37 8.78
N PHE A 79 6.75 2.63 8.09
CA PHE A 79 5.43 2.21 8.53
C PHE A 79 5.30 0.67 8.54
N MET A 80 5.80 0.00 7.50
CA MET A 80 5.79 -1.47 7.40
C MET A 80 6.71 -2.16 8.42
N ALA A 81 7.80 -1.51 8.81
CA ALA A 81 8.70 -2.00 9.86
C ALA A 81 8.10 -1.88 11.28
N GLY A 82 6.92 -1.25 11.42
CA GLY A 82 6.32 -0.97 12.72
C GLY A 82 7.09 0.09 13.51
N GLU A 83 7.94 0.87 12.84
CA GLU A 83 8.66 1.95 13.48
C GLU A 83 7.65 3.07 13.75
N PRO A 84 7.36 3.41 15.01
CA PRO A 84 6.51 4.56 15.30
C PRO A 84 7.22 5.76 14.69
N ALA A 85 6.50 6.57 13.90
CA ALA A 85 7.03 7.76 13.23
C ALA A 85 7.79 8.64 14.24
N ALA A 86 9.09 8.39 14.39
CA ALA A 86 9.94 9.08 15.33
C ALA A 86 10.35 10.37 14.64
N HIS A 87 9.64 11.42 15.01
CA HIS A 87 10.01 12.82 14.85
C HIS A 87 9.99 13.37 13.41
N GLY A 88 8.98 14.23 13.17
CA GLY A 88 9.20 15.41 12.34
C GLY A 88 10.43 16.19 12.82
N PRO A 89 11.00 17.07 11.97
CA PRO A 89 12.33 17.65 12.19
C PRO A 89 12.45 18.26 13.59
N LEU A 90 13.52 17.87 14.31
CA LEU A 90 13.87 18.47 15.60
C LEU A 90 13.89 20.00 15.47
N PRO A 91 13.28 20.76 16.40
CA PRO A 91 13.50 22.20 16.45
C PRO A 91 14.98 22.46 16.73
N SER A 92 15.60 23.26 15.86
CA SER A 92 16.97 23.75 16.03
C SER A 92 17.15 24.34 17.44
N PRO A 93 18.26 24.06 18.15
CA PRO A 93 18.53 24.74 19.40
C PRO A 93 18.63 26.24 19.11
N ALA A 94 17.83 27.03 19.82
CA ALA A 94 17.93 28.48 19.80
C ALA A 94 19.34 28.87 20.25
N GLU A 95 20.05 29.58 19.39
CA GLU A 95 21.31 30.23 19.75
C GLU A 95 21.01 31.42 20.68
N GLY A 96 21.78 31.47 21.78
CA GLY A 96 22.25 32.62 22.57
C GLY A 96 21.43 33.90 22.60
#